data_AF-R3U0Y2-F1
#
_entry.id   AF-R3U0Y2-F1
#
_cell.length_a   1.000
_cell.length_b   1.000
_cell.length_c   1.000
_cell.angle_alpha   90.00
_cell.angle_beta   90.00
_cell.angle_gamma   90.00
#
_symmetry.space_group_name_H-M   'P 1'
#
loop_
_entity.id
_entity.type
_entity.pdbx_description
1 polymer ?
#
loop_
_entity_poly.entity_id
_entity_poly.type
_entity_poly.pdbx_seq_one_letter_code
_entity_poly.pdbx_strand_id
1 'polypeptide(L)'
;MEEQQNLEAIMGLIMYGGNAKSDAMEAITAAKAGDFELADQKIADAEESLVQAHHSQTGMLTQEAQGNHIQVTLLTVHSQDHLMTSIAFTDLAKEIIDLYRRMDNE
;
A
#
# COMPACT_ATOMS: atom_id res chain seq x y z
N MET A 1 22.91 -14.41 -4.64
CA MET A 1 22.87 -12.94 -4.51
C MET A 1 21.62 -12.38 -5.17
N GLU A 2 21.37 -12.67 -6.45
CA GLU A 2 20.12 -12.29 -7.15
C GLU A 2 18.85 -12.85 -6.49
N GLU A 3 18.82 -14.14 -6.12
CA GLU A 3 17.67 -14.73 -5.41
C GLU A 3 17.37 -14.04 -4.06
N GLN A 4 18.40 -13.59 -3.36
CA GLN A 4 18.24 -12.95 -2.05
C GLN A 4 17.73 -11.51 -2.20
N GLN A 5 18.22 -10.77 -3.19
CA GLN A 5 17.70 -9.43 -3.52
C GLN A 5 16.24 -9.48 -4.00
N ASN A 6 15.88 -10.49 -4.80
CA ASN A 6 14.49 -10.70 -5.22
C ASN A 6 13.58 -11.01 -4.03
N LEU A 7 14.03 -11.84 -3.08
CA LEU A 7 13.26 -12.15 -1.89
C LEU A 7 13.09 -10.91 -0.98
N GLU A 8 14.12 -10.09 -0.84
CA GLU A 8 14.05 -8.81 -0.10
C GLU A 8 13.02 -7.86 -0.71
N ALA A 9 13.02 -7.71 -2.05
CA ALA A 9 12.03 -6.90 -2.75
C ALA A 9 10.58 -7.43 -2.58
N ILE A 10 10.40 -8.75 -2.71
CA ILE A 10 9.10 -9.42 -2.51
C ILE A 10 8.60 -9.22 -1.07
N MET A 11 9.45 -9.44 -0.07
CA MET A 11 9.08 -9.26 1.33
C MET A 11 8.81 -7.79 1.68
N GLY A 12 9.59 -6.87 1.09
CA GLY A 12 9.34 -5.44 1.19
C GLY A 12 7.96 -5.06 0.67
N LEU A 13 7.58 -5.53 -0.51
CA LEU A 13 6.24 -5.32 -1.06
C LEU A 13 5.12 -5.85 -0.15
N ILE A 14 5.28 -7.05 0.40
CA ILE A 14 4.28 -7.66 1.28
C ILE A 14 4.15 -6.86 2.57
N MET A 15 5.26 -6.51 3.22
CA MET A 15 5.23 -5.76 4.48
C MET A 15 4.65 -4.36 4.29
N TYR A 16 5.20 -3.59 3.34
CA TYR A 16 4.76 -2.22 3.14
C TYR A 16 3.34 -2.13 2.56
N GLY A 17 2.94 -3.05 1.67
CA GLY A 17 1.55 -3.18 1.25
C GLY A 17 0.63 -3.52 2.43
N GLY A 18 1.01 -4.52 3.23
CA GLY A 18 0.28 -4.89 4.45
C GLY A 18 0.06 -3.72 5.41
N ASN A 19 1.13 -2.95 5.70
CA ASN A 19 1.06 -1.78 6.56
C ASN A 19 0.14 -0.71 5.98
N ALA A 20 0.31 -0.34 4.70
CA ALA A 20 -0.53 0.64 4.04
C ALA A 20 -2.02 0.30 4.11
N LYS A 21 -2.35 -0.98 3.88
CA LYS A 21 -3.74 -1.44 4.01
C LYS A 21 -4.26 -1.36 5.45
N SER A 22 -3.43 -1.70 6.43
CA SER A 22 -3.80 -1.60 7.84
C SER A 22 -4.10 -0.15 8.23
N ASP A 23 -3.19 0.76 7.90
CA ASP A 23 -3.33 2.19 8.20
C ASP A 23 -4.54 2.79 7.46
N ALA A 24 -4.80 2.43 6.20
CA ALA A 24 -6.01 2.87 5.49
C ALA A 24 -7.30 2.39 6.17
N MET A 25 -7.33 1.17 6.71
CA MET A 25 -8.49 0.65 7.46
C MET A 25 -8.66 1.31 8.83
N GLU A 26 -7.55 1.64 9.49
CA GLU A 26 -7.54 2.41 10.74
C GLU A 26 -8.03 3.84 10.49
N ALA A 27 -7.65 4.47 9.38
CA ALA A 27 -8.11 5.80 8.98
C ALA A 27 -9.64 5.84 8.80
N ILE A 28 -10.20 4.85 8.11
CA ILE A 28 -11.66 4.69 7.97
C ILE A 28 -12.32 4.55 9.35
N THR A 29 -11.69 3.81 10.27
CA THR A 29 -12.22 3.58 11.63
C THR A 29 -12.18 4.87 12.47
N ALA A 30 -11.12 5.66 12.34
CA ALA A 30 -11.00 6.96 13.00
C ALA A 30 -12.05 7.95 12.48
N ALA A 31 -12.23 8.07 11.15
CA ALA A 31 -13.25 8.93 10.56
C ALA A 31 -14.68 8.53 10.95
N LYS A 32 -14.96 7.21 11.08
CA LYS A 32 -16.24 6.70 11.63
C LYS A 32 -16.53 7.19 13.05
N ALA A 33 -15.49 7.45 13.84
CA ALA A 33 -15.59 7.95 15.20
C ALA A 33 -15.58 9.50 15.27
N GLY A 34 -15.51 10.18 14.13
CA GLY A 34 -15.37 11.64 14.05
C GLY A 34 -13.94 12.15 14.30
N ASP A 35 -12.96 11.26 14.47
CA ASP A 35 -11.56 11.62 14.67
C ASP A 35 -10.86 11.80 13.32
N PHE A 36 -11.12 12.94 12.68
CA PHE A 36 -10.58 13.25 11.35
C PHE A 36 -9.08 13.58 11.37
N GLU A 37 -8.54 14.06 12.49
CA GLU A 37 -7.11 14.31 12.64
C GLU A 37 -6.32 13.00 12.61
N LEU A 38 -6.79 11.99 13.38
CA LEU A 38 -6.20 10.66 13.33
C LEU A 38 -6.42 9.99 11.96
N ALA A 39 -7.57 10.20 11.33
CA ALA A 39 -7.83 9.66 9.99
C ALA A 39 -6.83 10.19 8.95
N ASP A 40 -6.56 11.51 8.96
CA ASP A 40 -5.60 12.13 8.05
C ASP A 40 -4.17 11.62 8.31
N GLN A 41 -3.77 11.51 9.58
CA GLN A 41 -2.48 10.97 9.95
C GLN A 41 -2.31 9.53 9.44
N LYS A 42 -3.34 8.70 9.60
CA LYS A 42 -3.31 7.30 9.15
C LYS A 42 -3.28 7.16 7.63
N ILE A 43 -3.94 8.05 6.89
CA ILE A 43 -3.77 8.10 5.43
C ILE A 43 -2.34 8.48 5.05
N ALA A 44 -1.73 9.45 5.73
CA ALA A 44 -0.35 9.83 5.46
C ALA A 44 0.63 8.67 5.72
N ASP A 45 0.46 7.94 6.82
CA ASP A 45 1.26 6.74 7.15
C ASP A 45 1.09 5.64 6.08
N ALA A 46 -0.15 5.46 5.59
CA ALA A 46 -0.44 4.52 4.52
C ALA A 46 0.25 4.92 3.21
N GLU A 47 0.21 6.20 2.84
CA GLU A 47 0.89 6.73 1.66
C GLU A 47 2.41 6.59 1.74
N GLU A 48 3.01 6.83 2.91
CA GLU A 48 4.44 6.63 3.11
C GLU A 48 4.83 5.16 2.89
N SER A 49 4.04 4.23 3.46
CA SER A 49 4.23 2.80 3.23
C SER A 49 4.08 2.43 1.75
N LEU A 50 3.08 2.97 1.05
CA LEU A 50 2.90 2.75 -0.38
C LEU A 50 4.09 3.25 -1.20
N VAL A 51 4.69 4.40 -0.85
CA VAL A 51 5.89 4.91 -1.54
C VAL A 51 7.05 3.92 -1.42
N GLN A 52 7.27 3.33 -0.23
CA GLN A 52 8.32 2.33 -0.04
C GLN A 52 8.06 1.05 -0.87
N ALA A 53 6.82 0.58 -0.89
CA ALA A 53 6.43 -0.56 -1.72
C ALA A 53 6.59 -0.25 -3.22
N HIS A 54 6.13 0.92 -3.67
CA HIS A 54 6.16 1.32 -5.06
C HIS A 54 7.61 1.46 -5.58
N HIS A 55 8.56 1.88 -4.75
CA HIS A 55 9.98 1.89 -5.11
C HIS A 55 10.48 0.48 -5.44
N SER A 56 10.15 -0.51 -4.60
CA SER A 56 10.49 -1.92 -4.85
C SER A 56 9.84 -2.45 -6.13
N GLN A 57 8.56 -2.14 -6.36
CA GLN A 57 7.85 -2.53 -7.59
C GLN A 57 8.49 -1.91 -8.85
N THR A 58 8.83 -0.62 -8.78
CA THR A 58 9.47 0.10 -9.88
C THR A 58 10.82 -0.51 -10.23
N GLY A 59 11.60 -0.90 -9.22
CA GLY A 59 12.87 -1.61 -9.41
C GLY A 59 12.69 -2.93 -10.15
N MET A 60 11.71 -3.74 -9.74
CA MET A 60 11.39 -5.02 -10.39
C MET A 60 10.96 -4.84 -11.86
N LEU A 61 10.06 -3.89 -12.13
CA LEU A 61 9.64 -3.58 -13.51
C LEU A 61 10.79 -3.06 -14.38
N THR A 62 11.71 -2.28 -13.78
CA THR A 62 12.90 -1.78 -14.48
C THR A 62 13.84 -2.91 -14.87
N GLN A 63 14.06 -3.89 -13.97
CA GLN A 63 14.87 -5.07 -14.28
C GLN A 63 14.25 -5.90 -15.41
N GLU A 64 12.94 -6.15 -15.34
CA GLU A 64 12.20 -6.87 -16.38
C GLU A 64 12.34 -6.17 -17.75
N ALA A 65 12.19 -4.83 -17.79
CA ALA A 65 12.33 -4.03 -19.02
C ALA A 65 13.76 -4.03 -19.59
N GLN A 66 14.78 -4.25 -18.75
CA GLN A 66 16.18 -4.40 -19.18
C GLN A 66 16.51 -5.81 -19.69
N GLY A 67 15.54 -6.73 -19.69
CA GLY A 67 15.71 -8.13 -20.09
C GLY A 67 16.16 -9.06 -18.95
N ASN A 68 16.21 -8.55 -17.72
CA ASN A 68 16.49 -9.35 -16.54
C ASN A 68 15.18 -9.90 -16.00
N HIS A 69 14.76 -11.03 -16.57
CA HIS A 69 13.48 -11.64 -16.23
C HIS A 69 13.43 -12.11 -14.78
N ILE A 70 12.41 -11.67 -14.05
CA ILE A 70 12.18 -12.12 -12.67
C ILE A 70 11.45 -13.46 -12.72
N GLN A 71 11.87 -14.41 -11.88
CA GLN A 71 11.15 -15.67 -11.74
C GLN A 71 9.78 -15.43 -11.11
N VAL A 72 8.72 -15.66 -11.88
CA VAL A 72 7.34 -15.58 -11.38
C VAL A 72 7.07 -16.77 -10.46
N THR A 73 6.93 -16.49 -9.17
CA THR A 73 6.53 -17.44 -8.13
C THR A 73 5.22 -17.01 -7.47
N LEU A 74 4.59 -17.89 -6.68
CA LEU A 74 3.40 -17.53 -5.91
C LEU A 74 3.66 -16.32 -5.00
N LEU A 75 4.83 -16.24 -4.37
CA LEU A 75 5.20 -15.11 -3.52
C LEU A 75 5.37 -13.82 -4.33
N THR A 76 5.89 -13.90 -5.55
CA THR A 76 6.01 -12.72 -6.45
C THR A 76 4.63 -12.18 -6.78
N VAL A 77 3.71 -13.03 -7.22
CA VAL A 77 2.33 -12.64 -7.53
C VAL A 77 1.63 -12.08 -6.28
N HIS A 78 1.74 -12.78 -5.16
CA HIS A 78 1.14 -12.36 -3.89
C HIS A 78 1.64 -10.99 -3.41
N SER A 79 2.93 -10.71 -3.59
CA SER A 79 3.51 -9.41 -3.23
C SER A 79 2.97 -8.25 -4.07
N GLN A 80 2.74 -8.49 -5.36
CA GLN A 80 2.10 -7.52 -6.26
C GLN A 80 0.63 -7.32 -5.91
N ASP A 81 -0.10 -8.41 -5.59
CA ASP A 81 -1.49 -8.34 -5.13
C ASP A 81 -1.62 -7.52 -3.84
N HIS A 82 -0.69 -7.70 -2.88
CA HIS A 82 -0.64 -6.88 -1.67
C HIS A 82 -0.50 -5.39 -2.00
N LEU A 83 0.46 -5.01 -2.85
CA LEU A 83 0.65 -3.61 -3.22
C LEU A 83 -0.59 -3.03 -3.92
N MET A 84 -1.05 -3.68 -5.00
CA MET A 84 -2.14 -3.14 -5.81
C MET A 84 -3.45 -3.03 -5.05
N THR A 85 -3.77 -4.01 -4.20
CA THR A 85 -4.96 -3.93 -3.35
C THR A 85 -4.81 -2.84 -2.30
N SER A 86 -3.62 -2.62 -1.74
CA SER A 86 -3.40 -1.58 -0.73
C SER A 86 -3.51 -0.18 -1.32
N ILE A 87 -3.06 0.04 -2.56
CA ILE A 87 -3.29 1.29 -3.30
C ILE A 87 -4.80 1.54 -3.44
N ALA A 88 -5.54 0.57 -3.98
CA ALA A 88 -6.98 0.72 -4.16
C ALA A 88 -7.74 0.94 -2.85
N PHE A 89 -7.33 0.27 -1.76
CA PHE A 89 -7.92 0.48 -0.44
C PHE A 89 -7.63 1.87 0.12
N THR A 90 -6.41 2.39 -0.08
CA THR A 90 -6.02 3.73 0.40
C THR A 90 -6.77 4.81 -0.36
N ASP A 91 -6.91 4.67 -1.69
CA ASP A 91 -7.71 5.59 -2.50
C ASP A 91 -9.18 5.59 -2.08
N LEU A 92 -9.75 4.40 -1.86
CA LEU A 92 -11.14 4.28 -1.39
C LEU A 92 -11.31 4.80 0.05
N ALA A 93 -10.31 4.64 0.92
CA ALA A 93 -10.34 5.14 2.28
C ALA A 93 -10.48 6.67 2.32
N LYS A 94 -9.77 7.38 1.44
CA LYS A 94 -9.89 8.85 1.31
C LYS A 94 -11.32 9.27 0.97
N GLU A 95 -11.92 8.64 -0.03
CA GLU A 95 -13.31 8.92 -0.43
C GLU A 95 -14.30 8.63 0.73
N ILE A 96 -14.07 7.56 1.49
CA ILE A 96 -14.91 7.22 2.66
C ILE A 96 -14.75 8.27 3.77
N ILE A 97 -13.53 8.74 4.04
CA ILE A 97 -13.27 9.79 5.02
C ILE A 97 -13.99 11.08 4.61
N ASP A 98 -13.92 11.46 3.33
CA ASP A 98 -14.62 12.63 2.79
C ASP A 98 -16.15 12.51 2.93
N LEU A 99 -16.71 11.30 2.74
CA LEU A 99 -18.13 11.05 3.01
C LEU A 99 -18.48 11.27 4.49
N TYR A 100 -17.68 10.74 5.42
CA TYR A 100 -17.91 10.97 6.86
C TYR A 100 -17.78 12.44 7.25
N ARG A 101 -16.81 13.17 6.69
CA ARG A 101 -16.68 14.62 6.89
C ARG A 101 -17.92 15.38 6.42
N ARG A 102 -18.51 15.00 5.28
CA ARG A 102 -19.74 15.65 4.80
C ARG A 102 -20.93 15.39 5.72
N MET A 103 -21.06 14.16 6.22
CA MET A 103 -22.15 13.78 7.11
C MET A 103 -22.06 14.43 8.50
N ASP A 104 -20.86 14.70 9.00
CA ASP A 104 -20.65 15.38 10.30
C ASP A 104 -20.87 16.90 10.21
N ASN A 105 -20.78 17.47 9.01
CA ASN A 105 -21.04 18.90 8.74
C ASN A 105 -22.52 19.21 8.41
N GLU A 106 -23.41 18.22 8.50
CA GLU A 106 -24.88 18.36 8.38
C GLU A 106 -25.56 18.33 9.76
#